data_AF-A0A1H7B356-F1
#
_entry.id   AF-A0A1H7B356-F1
#
_cell.length_a   1.000
_cell.length_b   1.000
_cell.length_c   1.000
_cell.angle_alpha   90.00
_cell.angle_beta   90.00
_cell.angle_gamma   90.00
#
_symmetry.space_group_name_H-M   'P 1'
#
loop_
_entity.id
_entity.type
_entity.pdbx_description
1 polymer ?
#
loop_
_entity_poly.entity_id
_entity_poly.type
_entity_poly.pdbx_seq_one_letter_code
_entity_poly.pdbx_strand_id
1 'polypeptide(L)'
;MRALSPHARTVLAVLLDASGRWSHGYELARIAGVKSGTLYPLLIRLEAQGFLEAEWQQPSEGGRPPRHAYRLTASGVELARANPPVPATTPAAKRREAII
;
A
#
# COMPACT_ATOMS: atom_id res chain seq x y z
N MET A 1 -5.17 -21.24 7.44
CA MET A 1 -4.94 -19.78 7.31
C MET A 1 -5.98 -19.24 6.32
N ARG A 2 -6.80 -18.25 6.69
CA ARG A 2 -7.85 -17.71 5.79
C ARG A 2 -7.19 -16.94 4.65
N ALA A 3 -7.70 -17.07 3.43
CA ALA A 3 -7.19 -16.33 2.27
C ALA A 3 -7.27 -14.81 2.48
N LEU A 4 -6.26 -14.08 2.00
CA LEU A 4 -6.26 -12.62 1.98
C LEU A 4 -7.40 -12.09 1.11
N SER A 5 -8.01 -10.97 1.52
CA SER A 5 -9.04 -10.32 0.72
C SER A 5 -8.46 -9.75 -0.58
N PRO A 6 -9.27 -9.55 -1.64
CA PRO A 6 -8.81 -8.92 -2.87
C PRO A 6 -8.16 -7.55 -2.64
N HIS A 7 -8.77 -6.71 -1.81
CA HIS A 7 -8.21 -5.41 -1.43
C HIS A 7 -6.83 -5.53 -0.75
N ALA A 8 -6.63 -6.53 0.11
CA ALA A 8 -5.34 -6.77 0.74
C ALA A 8 -4.26 -7.15 -0.28
N ARG A 9 -4.59 -8.03 -1.24
CA ARG A 9 -3.68 -8.42 -2.31
C ARG A 9 -3.30 -7.23 -3.21
N THR A 10 -4.26 -6.39 -3.57
CA THR A 10 -3.98 -5.18 -4.36
C THR A 10 -3.09 -4.19 -3.61
N VAL A 11 -3.35 -3.93 -2.32
CA VAL A 11 -2.51 -3.03 -1.51
C VAL A 11 -1.09 -3.56 -1.37
N LEU A 12 -0.93 -4.86 -1.11
CA LEU A 12 0.39 -5.51 -1.06
C LEU A 12 1.13 -5.42 -2.39
N ALA A 13 0.43 -5.60 -3.52
CA ALA A 13 1.01 -5.47 -4.84
C ALA A 13 1.52 -4.05 -5.14
N VAL A 14 0.76 -3.02 -4.76
CA VAL A 14 1.17 -1.61 -4.91
C VAL A 14 2.42 -1.31 -4.07
N LEU A 15 2.46 -1.79 -2.83
CA LEU A 15 3.63 -1.62 -1.97
C LEU A 15 4.85 -2.41 -2.46
N LEU A 16 4.63 -3.57 -3.10
CA LEU A 16 5.70 -4.37 -3.70
C LEU A 16 6.31 -3.64 -4.91
N ASP A 17 5.49 -3.01 -5.75
CA ASP A 17 5.92 -2.18 -6.89
C ASP A 17 6.74 -0.96 -6.44
N ALA A 18 6.43 -0.40 -5.25
CA ALA A 18 7.21 0.66 -4.64
C ALA A 18 8.65 0.24 -4.25
N SER A 19 9.01 -1.05 -4.34
CA SER A 19 10.39 -1.55 -4.23
C SER A 19 11.10 -1.11 -2.93
N GLY A 20 10.37 -1.12 -1.81
CA GLY A 20 10.89 -0.71 -0.49
C GLY A 20 10.87 0.79 -0.23
N ARG A 21 10.44 1.62 -1.19
CA ARG A 21 10.17 3.04 -0.95
C ARG A 21 8.94 3.20 -0.06
N TRP A 22 8.98 4.24 0.77
CA TRP A 22 7.85 4.66 1.59
C TRP A 22 6.67 5.10 0.73
N SER A 23 5.47 4.66 1.10
CA SER A 23 4.22 4.97 0.41
C SER A 23 3.21 5.58 1.38
N HIS A 24 2.63 6.73 1.04
CA HIS A 24 1.66 7.41 1.91
C HIS A 24 0.28 6.75 1.84
N GLY A 25 -0.39 6.61 2.99
CA GLY A 25 -1.71 5.95 3.07
C GLY A 25 -2.76 6.52 2.09
N TYR A 26 -2.80 7.84 1.93
CA TYR A 26 -3.74 8.47 0.99
C TYR A 26 -3.45 8.10 -0.48
N GLU A 27 -2.19 8.05 -0.86
CA GLU A 27 -1.79 7.67 -2.23
C GLU A 27 -2.03 6.18 -2.48
N LEU A 28 -1.74 5.33 -1.49
CA LEU A 28 -2.06 3.90 -1.52
C LEU A 28 -3.55 3.66 -1.79
N ALA A 29 -4.45 4.39 -1.11
CA ALA A 29 -5.90 4.29 -1.36
C ALA A 29 -6.24 4.58 -2.82
N ARG A 30 -5.62 5.61 -3.40
CA ARG A 30 -5.88 6.05 -4.78
C ARG A 30 -5.34 5.04 -5.80
N ILE A 31 -4.10 4.58 -5.65
CA ILE A 31 -3.47 3.65 -6.60
C ILE A 31 -4.14 2.28 -6.51
N ALA A 32 -4.41 1.79 -5.31
CA ALA A 32 -5.03 0.48 -5.11
C ALA A 32 -6.55 0.48 -5.32
N GLY A 33 -7.17 1.63 -5.57
CA GLY A 33 -8.63 1.76 -5.74
C GLY A 33 -9.42 1.37 -4.50
N VAL A 34 -8.83 1.51 -3.30
CA VAL A 34 -9.43 1.09 -2.03
C VAL A 34 -9.92 2.29 -1.25
N LYS A 35 -11.16 2.27 -0.77
CA LYS A 35 -11.71 3.32 0.08
C LYS A 35 -10.93 3.43 1.39
N SER A 36 -10.71 4.64 1.89
CA SER A 36 -9.98 4.91 3.15
C SER A 36 -10.50 4.11 4.34
N GLY A 37 -11.83 3.99 4.49
CA GLY A 37 -12.45 3.20 5.58
C GLY A 37 -12.15 1.70 5.53
N THR A 38 -11.70 1.18 4.39
CA THR A 38 -11.20 -0.19 4.24
C THR A 38 -9.68 -0.24 4.32
N LEU A 39 -8.99 0.76 3.76
CA LEU A 39 -7.54 0.80 3.70
C LEU A 39 -6.90 0.90 5.09
N TYR A 40 -7.29 1.87 5.91
CA TYR A 40 -6.57 2.12 7.17
C TYR A 40 -6.69 0.95 8.17
N PRO A 41 -7.89 0.35 8.38
CA PRO A 41 -7.99 -0.85 9.21
C PRO A 41 -7.25 -2.07 8.64
N LEU A 42 -6.99 -2.10 7.33
CA LEU A 42 -6.15 -3.12 6.71
C LEU A 42 -4.67 -2.86 7.00
N LEU A 43 -4.19 -1.63 6.78
CA LEU A 43 -2.79 -1.24 7.03
C LEU A 43 -2.40 -1.48 8.49
N ILE A 44 -3.24 -1.06 9.44
CA ILE A 44 -3.04 -1.30 10.89
C ILE A 44 -2.88 -2.79 11.20
N ARG A 45 -3.71 -3.66 10.59
CA ARG A 45 -3.61 -5.10 10.82
C ARG A 45 -2.33 -5.70 10.21
N LEU A 46 -1.94 -5.27 9.01
CA LEU A 46 -0.72 -5.75 8.36
C LEU A 46 0.53 -5.30 9.12
N GLU A 47 0.54 -4.07 9.61
CA GLU A 47 1.58 -3.55 10.50
C GLU A 47 1.65 -4.33 11.82
N ALA A 48 0.53 -4.53 12.50
CA ALA A 48 0.47 -5.30 13.75
C ALA A 48 0.89 -6.77 13.57
N GLN A 49 0.80 -7.30 12.34
CA GLN A 49 1.27 -8.64 11.97
C GLN A 49 2.74 -8.67 11.53
N GLY A 50 3.44 -7.52 11.52
CA GLY A 50 4.84 -7.40 11.13
C GLY A 50 5.09 -7.47 9.62
N PHE A 51 4.06 -7.28 8.79
CA PHE A 51 4.20 -7.24 7.33
C PHE A 51 4.50 -5.84 6.79
N LEU A 52 4.23 -4.80 7.58
CA LEU A 52 4.52 -3.42 7.24
C LEU A 52 5.35 -2.76 8.35
N GLU A 53 6.23 -1.87 7.93
CA GLU A 53 6.71 -0.79 8.77
C GLU A 53 5.86 0.46 8.50
N ALA A 54 5.63 1.25 9.54
CA ALA A 54 4.94 2.52 9.44
C ALA A 54 5.71 3.61 10.18
N GLU A 55 5.76 4.81 9.60
CA GLU A 55 6.34 5.97 10.25
C GLU A 55 5.56 7.24 9.92
N TRP A 56 5.65 8.23 10.80
CA TRP A 56 5.18 9.58 10.52
C TRP A 56 6.26 10.35 9.78
N GLN A 57 5.99 10.74 8.54
CA GLN A 57 6.89 11.59 7.77
C GLN A 57 6.44 13.04 7.80
N GLN A 58 7.39 13.94 8.03
CA GLN A 58 7.14 15.37 7.88
C GLN A 58 7.01 15.71 6.39
N PRO A 59 6.07 16.58 6.02
CA PRO A 59 5.97 17.06 4.65
C PRO A 59 7.18 17.93 4.29
N SER A 60 7.62 17.82 3.03
CA SER A 60 8.72 18.61 2.48
C SER A 60 8.42 20.11 2.40
N GLU A 61 7.14 20.47 2.28
CA GLU A 61 6.65 21.85 2.31
C GLU A 61 6.02 22.15 3.68
N GLY A 62 6.52 23.20 4.34
CA GLY A 62 6.06 23.63 5.65
C GLY A 62 4.56 23.90 5.71
N GLY A 63 3.94 23.61 6.85
CA GLY A 63 2.53 23.94 7.14
C GLY A 63 1.52 22.81 6.90
N ARG A 64 1.95 21.63 6.45
CA ARG A 64 1.10 20.43 6.39
C ARG A 64 1.32 19.53 7.60
N PRO A 65 0.29 18.81 8.08
CA PRO A 65 0.48 17.84 9.14
C PRO A 65 1.36 16.67 8.66
N PRO A 66 2.11 16.01 9.56
CA PRO A 66 2.77 14.75 9.28
C PRO A 66 1.82 13.72 8.66
N ARG A 67 2.34 12.83 7.83
CA ARG A 67 1.56 11.78 7.17
C ARG A 67 2.16 10.42 7.49
N HIS A 68 1.30 9.44 7.77
CA HIS A 68 1.74 8.06 7.84
C HIS A 68 2.23 7.58 6.47
N ALA A 69 3.42 7.02 6.48
CA ALA A 69 4.01 6.31 5.37
C ALA A 69 4.22 4.84 5.76
N TYR A 70 4.09 3.95 4.78
CA TYR A 70 4.17 2.51 4.95
C TYR A 70 5.16 1.91 3.95
N ARG A 71 5.86 0.86 4.35
CA ARG A 71 6.66 0.01 3.44
C ARG A 71 6.56 -1.45 3.86
N LEU A 72 6.80 -2.36 2.93
CA LEU A 72 6.87 -3.79 3.24
C LEU A 72 8.12 -4.10 4.07
N THR A 73 7.94 -4.92 5.10
CA THR A 73 9.05 -5.67 5.71
C THR A 73 9.48 -6.81 4.79
N ALA A 74 10.57 -7.51 5.13
CA ALA A 74 10.98 -8.71 4.41
C ALA A 74 9.86 -9.78 4.38
N SER A 75 9.17 -10.02 5.50
CA SER A 75 8.02 -10.93 5.56
C SER A 75 6.82 -10.41 4.74
N GLY A 76 6.62 -9.09 4.70
CA GLY A 76 5.60 -8.46 3.86
C GLY A 76 5.85 -8.66 2.37
N VAL A 77 7.11 -8.59 1.93
CA VAL A 77 7.50 -8.89 0.54
C VAL A 77 7.16 -10.33 0.16
N GLU A 78 7.51 -11.29 1.02
CA GLU A 78 7.20 -12.71 0.78
C GLU A 78 5.68 -12.95 0.77
N LEU A 79 4.94 -12.31 1.68
CA LEU A 79 3.48 -12.37 1.70
C LEU A 79 2.87 -11.82 0.41
N ALA A 80 3.35 -10.67 -0.07
CA ALA A 80 2.89 -10.04 -1.30
C ALA A 80 3.13 -10.93 -2.53
N ARG A 81 4.33 -11.50 -2.64
CA ARG A 81 4.71 -12.41 -3.73
C ARG A 81 3.86 -13.69 -3.74
N ALA A 82 3.58 -14.25 -2.57
CA ALA A 82 2.74 -15.44 -2.43
C ALA A 82 1.24 -15.16 -2.69
N ASN A 83 0.81 -13.90 -2.69
CA ASN A 83 -0.59 -13.50 -2.82
C ASN A 83 -0.76 -12.40 -3.89
N PRO A 84 -0.49 -12.71 -5.17
CA PRO A 84 -0.63 -11.73 -6.25
C PRO A 84 -2.06 -11.19 -6.32
N PRO A 85 -2.26 -9.96 -6.82
CA PRO A 85 -3.59 -9.40 -7.00
C PRO A 85 -4.40 -10.33 -7.92
N VAL A 86 -5.67 -10.53 -7.59
CA VAL A 86 -6.57 -11.25 -8.48
C VAL A 86 -6.73 -10.37 -9.73
N PRO A 87 -6.55 -10.91 -10.95
CA PRO A 87 -6.74 -10.13 -12.17
C PRO A 87 -8.14 -9.54 -12.14
N ALA A 88 -8.21 -8.22 -11.99
CA ALA A 88 -9.45 -7.50 -12.14
C ALA A 88 -9.83 -7.56 -13.62
N THR A 89 -11.00 -8.09 -13.94
CA THR A 89 -11.68 -7.77 -15.20
C THR A 89 -11.81 -6.24 -15.24
N THR A 90 -10.91 -5.58 -15.95
CA THR A 90 -10.60 -4.15 -15.76
C THR A 90 -11.61 -3.27 -16.50
N PRO A 91 -11.76 -1.99 -16.11
CA PRO A 91 -11.36 -0.95 -17.05
C PRO A 91 -10.16 -0.17 -16.52
N ALA A 92 -9.13 -0.12 -17.36
CA ALA A 92 -7.79 0.38 -17.10
C ALA A 92 -7.75 1.73 -16.37
N ALA A 93 -7.07 1.76 -15.22
CA ALA A 93 -6.66 2.99 -14.56
C ALA A 93 -5.26 3.38 -15.04
N LYS A 94 -5.17 4.60 -15.57
CA LYS A 94 -4.04 5.20 -16.28
C LYS A 94 -2.74 5.15 -15.46
N ARG A 95 -1.75 4.45 -16.00
CA ARG A 95 -0.33 4.68 -15.70
C ARG A 95 0.02 6.07 -16.27
N ARG A 96 0.26 7.06 -15.41
CA ARG A 96 0.86 8.33 -15.83
C ARG A 96 2.29 8.38 -15.35
N GLU A 97 3.16 8.58 -16.33
CA GLU A 97 4.59 8.73 -16.25
C GLU A 97 4.99 9.84 -15.28
N ALA A 98 5.94 9.55 -14.40
CA ALA A 98 6.87 10.54 -13.89
C ALA A 98 8.10 10.48 -14.81
N ILE A 99 8.12 11.33 -15.83
CA ILE A 99 9.32 11.65 -16.61
C ILE A 99 9.65 13.11 -16.33
N ILE A 100 10.95 13.29 -16.13
CA ILE A 100 11.77 14.47 -15.83
C ILE A 100 11.37 15.72 -16.63
#